data_AF-A0A1E4T1R5-F1
#
_entry.id   AF-A0A1E4T1R5-F1
#
_cell.length_a   1.000
_cell.length_b   1.000
_cell.length_c   1.000
_cell.angle_alpha   90.00
_cell.angle_beta   90.00
_cell.angle_gamma   90.00
#
_symmetry.space_group_name_H-M   'P 1'
#
loop_
_entity.id
_entity.type
_entity.pdbx_description
1 polymer ?
#
loop_
_entity_poly.entity_id
_entity_poly.type
_entity_poly.pdbx_seq_one_letter_code
_entity_poly.pdbx_strand_id
1 'polypeptide(L)'
;MQSVLSSNKGSLMNIEDQLSLYKAFHFHHKNVEIHMVCIPLIAFTLVVLLSDFKVSEYPYLNLGTLLSLSYGAYYIALHKVVGSIASVGIAFFVVSSKWLYENFESSTVAKVAGTVHVLGWLAQFYGHAVYEKRRPALIDNLLQPVVLAPYFVVFECLFSMGYFKELEHKMGVTAKKMKDADLKAAREKST
;
A
#
# COMPACT_ATOMS: atom_id res chain seq x y z
N MET A 1 -12.25 -18.29 7.79
CA MET A 1 -11.13 -17.54 7.21
C MET A 1 -11.12 -17.73 5.70
N GLN A 2 -10.98 -18.96 5.18
CA GLN A 2 -11.19 -19.22 3.76
C GLN A 2 -12.63 -18.92 3.28
N SER A 3 -13.69 -19.14 4.08
CA SER A 3 -15.08 -19.03 3.59
C SER A 3 -15.60 -17.61 3.30
N VAL A 4 -15.09 -16.58 3.98
CA VAL A 4 -15.49 -15.16 3.73
C VAL A 4 -14.59 -14.54 2.65
N LEU A 5 -13.29 -14.88 2.66
CA LEU A 5 -12.35 -14.51 1.59
C LEU A 5 -12.62 -15.26 0.27
N SER A 6 -13.25 -16.45 0.30
CA SER A 6 -13.63 -17.19 -0.90
C SER A 6 -14.93 -16.71 -1.53
N SER A 7 -15.85 -16.16 -0.73
CA SER A 7 -17.12 -15.61 -1.20
C SER A 7 -16.99 -14.23 -1.82
N ASN A 8 -15.98 -13.46 -1.42
CA ASN A 8 -15.74 -12.11 -1.93
C ASN A 8 -14.28 -11.96 -2.35
N LYS A 9 -13.85 -12.77 -3.33
CA LYS A 9 -12.66 -12.45 -4.13
C LYS A 9 -13.00 -11.23 -4.98
N GLY A 10 -13.03 -10.06 -4.34
CA GLY A 10 -13.07 -8.79 -5.03
C GLY A 10 -11.97 -8.82 -6.09
N SER A 11 -12.36 -8.62 -7.34
CA SER A 11 -11.44 -8.68 -8.47
C SER A 11 -10.23 -7.79 -8.17
N LEU A 12 -9.03 -8.19 -8.60
CA LEU A 12 -7.87 -7.29 -8.56
C LEU A 12 -8.08 -6.03 -9.43
N MET A 13 -9.19 -5.95 -10.16
CA MET A 13 -9.60 -4.81 -10.96
C MET A 13 -10.80 -4.05 -10.37
N ASN A 14 -11.39 -4.51 -9.26
CA ASN A 14 -12.49 -3.80 -8.59
C ASN A 14 -11.95 -2.96 -7.44
N ILE A 15 -11.83 -1.65 -7.70
CA ILE A 15 -11.30 -0.68 -6.75
C ILE A 15 -12.15 -0.53 -5.49
N GLU A 16 -13.48 -0.64 -5.59
CA GLU A 16 -14.37 -0.52 -4.43
C GLU A 16 -14.18 -1.70 -3.47
N ASP A 17 -14.10 -2.92 -4.00
CA ASP A 17 -13.85 -4.11 -3.19
C ASP A 17 -12.47 -4.04 -2.53
N GLN A 18 -11.47 -3.61 -3.29
CA GLN A 18 -10.09 -3.47 -2.82
C GLN A 18 -9.96 -2.45 -1.68
N LEU A 19 -10.54 -1.26 -1.84
CA LEU A 19 -10.53 -0.21 -0.83
C LEU A 19 -11.35 -0.64 0.40
N SER A 20 -12.51 -1.27 0.20
CA SER A 20 -13.34 -1.83 1.28
C SER A 20 -12.61 -2.89 2.10
N LEU A 21 -11.92 -3.80 1.42
CA LEU A 21 -11.11 -4.82 2.08
C LEU A 21 -9.98 -4.17 2.87
N TYR A 22 -9.25 -3.22 2.28
CA TYR A 22 -8.17 -2.54 2.98
C TYR A 22 -8.69 -1.83 4.24
N LYS A 23 -9.79 -1.07 4.14
CA LYS A 23 -10.41 -0.39 5.29
C LYS A 23 -10.84 -1.38 6.38
N ALA A 24 -11.26 -2.59 6.00
CA ALA A 24 -11.64 -3.62 6.97
C ALA A 24 -10.50 -4.13 7.87
N PHE A 25 -9.25 -4.00 7.42
CA PHE A 25 -8.05 -4.34 8.19
C PHE A 25 -7.41 -3.14 8.91
N HIS A 26 -7.86 -1.91 8.62
CA HIS A 26 -7.30 -0.66 9.14
C HIS A 26 -8.43 0.25 9.64
N PHE A 27 -9.14 -0.22 10.67
CA PHE A 27 -10.31 0.46 11.23
C PHE A 27 -9.94 1.55 12.22
N HIS A 28 -8.86 1.37 12.97
CA HIS A 28 -8.44 2.27 14.02
C HIS A 28 -7.65 3.44 13.43
N HIS A 29 -8.10 4.67 13.66
CA HIS A 29 -7.51 5.89 13.11
C HIS A 29 -5.98 5.97 13.29
N LYS A 30 -5.48 5.67 14.50
CA LYS A 30 -4.03 5.65 14.77
C LYS A 30 -3.24 4.65 13.90
N ASN A 31 -3.84 3.51 13.55
CA ASN A 31 -3.20 2.57 12.65
C ASN A 31 -3.16 3.15 11.22
N VAL A 32 -4.26 3.77 10.79
CA VAL A 32 -4.32 4.46 9.50
C VAL A 32 -3.26 5.57 9.43
N GLU A 33 -3.12 6.42 10.46
CA GLU A 33 -2.08 7.47 10.51
C GLU A 33 -0.66 6.92 10.35
N ILE A 34 -0.34 5.82 11.05
CA ILE A 34 0.96 5.13 10.90
C ILE A 34 1.15 4.70 9.44
N HIS A 35 0.14 4.08 8.86
CA HIS A 35 0.19 3.59 7.48
C HIS A 35 0.32 4.73 6.46
N MET A 36 -0.38 5.84 6.67
CA MET A 36 -0.31 7.04 5.81
C MET A 36 1.12 7.61 5.73
N VAL A 37 1.92 7.47 6.79
CA VAL A 37 3.33 7.88 6.79
C VAL A 37 4.25 6.77 6.29
N CYS A 38 4.08 5.54 6.79
CA CYS A 38 5.01 4.45 6.51
C CYS A 38 4.89 3.90 5.09
N ILE A 39 3.71 3.87 4.49
CA ILE A 39 3.52 3.31 3.14
C ILE A 39 4.27 4.13 2.08
N PRO A 40 4.15 5.48 2.01
CA PRO A 40 4.95 6.27 1.07
C PRO A 40 6.45 6.09 1.28
N LEU A 41 6.92 6.02 2.54
CA LEU A 41 8.33 5.81 2.85
C LEU A 41 8.81 4.43 2.40
N ILE A 42 8.03 3.38 2.64
CA ILE A 42 8.36 2.01 2.21
C ILE A 42 8.35 1.91 0.68
N ALA A 43 7.36 2.51 0.01
CA ALA A 43 7.29 2.52 -1.45
C ALA A 43 8.49 3.27 -2.06
N PHE A 44 8.82 4.45 -1.53
CA PHE A 44 9.97 5.23 -1.97
C PHE A 44 11.28 4.47 -1.76
N THR A 45 11.52 3.96 -0.55
CA THR A 45 12.76 3.22 -0.23
C THR A 45 12.87 1.92 -1.03
N LEU A 46 11.76 1.25 -1.36
CA LEU A 46 11.78 0.10 -2.25
C LEU A 46 12.24 0.49 -3.67
N VAL A 47 11.73 1.60 -4.21
CA VAL A 47 12.19 2.12 -5.51
C VAL A 47 13.68 2.44 -5.45
N VAL A 48 14.15 3.12 -4.40
CA VAL A 48 15.57 3.44 -4.20
C VAL A 48 16.42 2.18 -4.17
N LEU A 49 16.11 1.21 -3.31
CA LEU A 49 16.87 -0.03 -3.18
C LEU A 49 16.92 -0.82 -4.50
N LEU A 50 15.83 -0.85 -5.26
CA LEU A 50 15.78 -1.53 -6.55
C LEU A 50 16.46 -0.75 -7.68
N SER A 51 16.66 0.56 -7.54
CA SER A 51 17.34 1.35 -8.56
C SER A 51 18.84 1.08 -8.66
N ASP A 52 19.46 0.52 -7.62
CA ASP A 52 20.87 0.11 -7.66
C ASP A 52 21.11 -1.05 -8.65
N PHE A 53 20.06 -1.83 -8.95
CA PHE A 53 20.10 -2.93 -9.89
C PHE A 53 19.80 -2.44 -11.31
N LYS A 54 20.86 -2.06 -12.02
CA LYS A 54 20.81 -1.64 -13.42
C LYS A 54 20.39 -2.80 -14.33
N VAL A 55 19.48 -2.52 -15.26
CA VAL A 55 19.05 -3.46 -16.31
C VAL A 55 19.77 -3.17 -17.63
N SER A 56 20.23 -1.94 -17.81
CA SER A 56 21.11 -1.53 -18.91
C SER A 56 21.94 -0.30 -18.51
N GLU A 57 22.83 0.13 -19.40
CA GLU A 57 23.58 1.38 -19.26
C GLU A 57 22.72 2.65 -19.44
N TYR A 58 21.45 2.52 -19.88
CA TYR A 58 20.55 3.68 -19.93
C TYR A 58 20.25 4.18 -18.50
N PRO A 59 20.43 5.49 -18.20
CA PRO A 59 20.44 6.01 -16.83
C PRO A 59 19.18 5.75 -15.98
N TYR A 60 18.03 5.52 -16.62
CA TYR A 60 16.76 5.27 -15.95
C TYR A 60 16.29 3.82 -16.04
N LEU A 61 17.00 2.94 -16.77
CA LEU A 61 16.55 1.56 -16.93
C LEU A 61 17.16 0.65 -15.83
N ASN A 62 16.47 0.61 -14.70
CA ASN A 62 16.77 -0.21 -13.52
C ASN A 62 15.52 -0.88 -12.96
N LEU A 63 15.67 -1.84 -12.03
CA LEU A 63 14.53 -2.57 -11.47
C LEU A 63 13.53 -1.64 -10.75
N GLY A 64 14.00 -0.57 -10.09
CA GLY A 64 13.13 0.42 -9.44
C GLY A 64 12.20 1.14 -10.42
N THR A 65 12.70 1.46 -11.61
CA THR A 65 11.91 2.10 -12.68
C THR A 65 10.93 1.12 -13.31
N LEU A 66 11.33 -0.13 -13.55
CA LEU A 66 10.42 -1.16 -14.07
C LEU A 66 9.28 -1.45 -13.10
N LEU A 67 9.57 -1.53 -11.80
CA LEU A 67 8.55 -1.67 -10.76
C LEU A 67 7.60 -0.45 -10.77
N SER A 68 8.16 0.75 -10.83
CA SER A 68 7.41 2.01 -10.85
C SER A 68 6.46 2.10 -12.05
N LEU A 69 6.92 1.74 -13.25
CA LEU A 69 6.09 1.68 -14.45
C LEU A 69 4.97 0.63 -14.31
N SER A 70 5.28 -0.53 -13.73
CA SER A 70 4.29 -1.59 -13.50
C SER A 70 3.18 -1.12 -12.54
N TYR A 71 3.54 -0.46 -11.45
CA TYR A 71 2.58 0.13 -10.51
C TYR A 71 1.75 1.24 -11.15
N GLY A 72 2.40 2.17 -11.88
CA GLY A 72 1.71 3.26 -12.56
C GLY A 72 0.69 2.76 -13.59
N ALA A 73 1.10 1.82 -14.45
CA ALA A 73 0.22 1.19 -15.43
C ALA A 73 -0.96 0.47 -14.75
N TYR A 74 -0.71 -0.29 -13.69
CA TYR A 74 -1.75 -0.96 -12.92
C TYR A 74 -2.75 0.03 -12.32
N TYR A 75 -2.28 1.10 -11.66
CA TYR A 75 -3.16 2.08 -11.04
C TYR A 75 -3.98 2.89 -12.06
N ILE A 76 -3.39 3.25 -13.20
CA ILE A 76 -4.12 3.89 -14.30
C ILE A 76 -5.20 2.95 -14.85
N ALA A 77 -4.91 1.64 -14.96
CA ALA A 77 -5.88 0.64 -15.39
C ALA A 77 -7.04 0.48 -14.39
N LEU A 78 -6.79 0.65 -13.09
CA LEU A 78 -7.85 0.66 -12.06
C LEU A 78 -8.73 1.90 -12.13
N HIS A 79 -8.13 3.08 -12.22
CA HIS A 79 -8.88 4.34 -12.33
C HIS A 79 -8.01 5.41 -12.97
N LYS A 80 -8.33 5.83 -14.20
CA LYS A 80 -7.47 6.71 -15.02
C LYS A 80 -6.98 7.98 -14.29
N VAL A 81 -7.87 8.73 -13.64
CA VAL A 81 -7.52 10.01 -12.98
C VAL A 81 -6.66 9.78 -11.74
N VAL A 82 -7.17 9.05 -10.74
CA VAL A 82 -6.45 8.77 -9.49
C VAL A 82 -5.15 8.00 -9.75
N GLY A 83 -5.16 7.05 -10.69
CA GLY A 83 -3.98 6.32 -11.12
C GLY A 83 -2.93 7.22 -11.78
N SER A 84 -3.34 8.24 -12.53
CA SER A 84 -2.42 9.24 -13.06
C SER A 84 -1.79 10.08 -11.96
N ILE A 85 -2.58 10.51 -10.96
CA ILE A 85 -2.06 11.22 -9.78
C ILE A 85 -1.03 10.36 -9.04
N ALA A 86 -1.36 9.09 -8.77
CA ALA A 86 -0.45 8.15 -8.14
C ALA A 86 0.84 7.94 -8.97
N SER A 87 0.71 7.87 -10.29
CA SER A 87 1.84 7.70 -11.22
C SER A 87 2.79 8.90 -11.20
N VAL A 88 2.27 10.13 -11.01
CA VAL A 88 3.13 11.32 -10.82
C VAL A 88 3.96 11.20 -9.54
N GLY A 89 3.36 10.76 -8.42
CA GLY A 89 4.09 10.51 -7.18
C GLY A 89 5.15 9.41 -7.31
N ILE A 90 4.82 8.33 -8.02
CA ILE A 90 5.77 7.24 -8.32
C ILE A 90 6.92 7.73 -9.22
N ALA A 91 6.63 8.55 -10.23
CA ALA A 91 7.66 9.14 -11.09
C ALA A 91 8.63 10.03 -10.29
N PHE A 92 8.10 10.78 -9.31
CA PHE A 92 8.93 11.54 -8.37
C PHE A 92 9.88 10.64 -7.56
N PHE A 93 9.46 9.43 -7.16
CA PHE A 93 10.35 8.47 -6.50
C PHE A 93 11.50 8.01 -7.40
N VAL A 94 11.24 7.75 -8.69
CA VAL A 94 12.28 7.36 -9.65
C VAL A 94 13.31 8.47 -9.85
N VAL A 95 12.86 9.71 -10.06
CA VAL A 95 13.74 10.86 -10.24
C VAL A 95 14.58 11.12 -8.97
N SER A 96 13.93 11.06 -7.80
CA SER A 96 14.62 11.24 -6.51
C SER A 96 15.63 10.13 -6.22
N SER A 97 15.30 8.88 -6.55
CA SER A 97 16.21 7.75 -6.44
C SER A 97 17.48 7.96 -7.28
N LYS A 98 17.32 8.34 -8.54
CA LYS A 98 18.46 8.66 -9.41
C LYS A 98 19.30 9.80 -8.83
N TRP A 99 18.66 10.89 -8.41
CA TRP A 99 19.37 12.02 -7.80
C TRP A 99 20.17 11.58 -6.57
N LEU A 100 19.64 10.69 -5.72
CA LEU A 100 20.37 10.16 -4.56
C LEU A 100 21.64 9.40 -4.99
N TYR A 101 21.53 8.49 -5.96
CA TYR A 101 22.69 7.73 -6.43
C TYR A 101 23.70 8.55 -7.24
N GLU A 102 23.30 9.70 -7.78
CA GLU A 102 24.22 10.65 -8.45
C GLU A 102 24.99 11.55 -7.47
N ASN A 103 24.47 11.75 -6.25
CA ASN A 103 25.02 12.73 -5.30
C ASN A 103 25.62 12.12 -4.04
N PHE A 104 25.38 10.83 -3.78
CA PHE A 104 25.85 10.13 -2.58
C PHE A 104 26.42 8.76 -2.92
N GLU A 105 27.29 8.23 -2.06
CA GLU A 105 27.81 6.87 -2.21
C GLU A 105 26.69 5.83 -2.16
N SER A 106 26.69 4.88 -3.10
CA SER A 106 25.66 3.82 -3.18
C SER A 106 25.48 3.05 -1.87
N SER A 107 26.58 2.77 -1.16
CA SER A 107 26.56 2.10 0.14
C SER A 107 25.77 2.87 1.20
N THR A 108 25.92 4.20 1.21
CA THR A 108 25.21 5.10 2.13
C THR A 108 23.74 5.18 1.76
N VAL A 109 23.42 5.36 0.47
CA VAL A 109 22.04 5.40 -0.04
C VAL A 109 21.30 4.11 0.32
N ALA A 110 21.89 2.95 0.01
CA ALA A 110 21.30 1.65 0.30
C ALA A 110 21.12 1.40 1.81
N LYS A 111 22.10 1.79 2.64
CA LYS A 111 22.02 1.64 4.10
C LYS A 111 20.91 2.49 4.71
N VAL A 112 20.79 3.76 4.30
CA VAL A 112 19.75 4.67 4.80
C VAL A 112 18.37 4.20 4.32
N ALA A 113 18.22 3.93 3.02
CA ALA A 113 16.96 3.44 2.46
C ALA A 113 16.52 2.12 3.11
N GLY A 114 17.44 1.16 3.27
CA GLY A 114 17.18 -0.11 3.95
C GLY A 114 16.77 0.08 5.41
N THR A 115 17.42 0.99 6.13
CA THR A 115 17.07 1.30 7.53
C THR A 115 15.65 1.87 7.63
N VAL A 116 15.33 2.87 6.81
CA VAL A 116 13.98 3.49 6.78
C VAL A 116 12.93 2.46 6.36
N HIS A 117 13.24 1.60 5.39
CA HIS A 117 12.35 0.53 4.93
C HIS A 117 11.98 -0.44 6.06
N VAL A 118 12.98 -0.93 6.81
CA VAL A 118 12.77 -1.84 7.94
C VAL A 118 12.00 -1.15 9.06
N LEU A 119 12.37 0.08 9.44
CA LEU A 119 11.66 0.82 10.48
C LEU A 119 10.19 1.10 10.10
N GLY A 120 9.93 1.41 8.83
CA GLY A 120 8.57 1.58 8.31
C GLY A 120 7.72 0.31 8.47
N TRP A 121 8.28 -0.85 8.14
CA TRP A 121 7.59 -2.13 8.34
C TRP A 121 7.34 -2.44 9.81
N LEU A 122 8.34 -2.23 10.67
CA LEU A 122 8.19 -2.44 12.12
C LEU A 122 7.09 -1.54 12.70
N ALA A 123 7.01 -0.28 12.26
CA ALA A 123 5.95 0.63 12.68
C ALA A 123 4.56 0.18 12.22
N GLN A 124 4.40 -0.31 10.98
CA GLN A 124 3.13 -0.85 10.49
C GLN A 124 2.71 -2.11 11.27
N PHE A 125 3.64 -3.04 11.54
CA PHE A 125 3.34 -4.22 12.34
C PHE A 125 2.98 -3.84 13.79
N TYR A 126 3.63 -2.84 14.37
CA TYR A 126 3.25 -2.28 15.65
C TYR A 126 1.82 -1.73 15.62
N GLY A 127 1.47 -0.95 14.60
CA GLY A 127 0.13 -0.39 14.43
C GLY A 127 -0.97 -1.46 14.42
N HIS A 128 -0.77 -2.52 13.62
CA HIS A 128 -1.67 -3.66 13.59
C HIS A 128 -1.74 -4.41 14.93
N ALA A 129 -0.60 -4.69 15.56
CA ALA A 129 -0.56 -5.44 16.80
C ALA A 129 -1.23 -4.70 17.97
N VAL A 130 -1.01 -3.39 18.07
CA VAL A 130 -1.46 -2.58 19.22
C VAL A 130 -2.87 -2.04 19.02
N TYR A 131 -3.19 -1.48 17.85
CA TYR A 131 -4.46 -0.78 17.63
C TYR A 131 -5.54 -1.68 17.04
N GLU A 132 -5.19 -2.56 16.08
CA GLU A 132 -6.16 -3.48 15.48
C GLU A 132 -6.30 -4.78 16.28
N LYS A 133 -5.27 -5.15 17.04
CA LYS A 133 -5.16 -6.44 17.74
C LYS A 133 -5.43 -7.63 16.80
N ARG A 134 -5.04 -7.46 15.54
CA ARG A 134 -5.27 -8.39 14.44
C ARG A 134 -3.97 -8.58 13.68
N ARG A 135 -3.76 -9.78 13.16
CA ARG A 135 -2.66 -10.05 12.23
C ARG A 135 -2.83 -9.24 10.94
N PRO A 136 -1.75 -8.72 10.34
CA PRO A 136 -1.82 -7.98 9.10
C PRO A 136 -2.29 -8.90 7.95
N ALA A 137 -3.04 -8.34 7.00
CA ALA A 137 -3.55 -9.06 5.82
C ALA A 137 -2.43 -9.69 4.96
N LEU A 138 -1.21 -9.17 5.08
CA LEU A 138 0.00 -9.65 4.39
C LEU A 138 0.30 -11.12 4.66
N ILE A 139 -0.13 -11.66 5.80
CA ILE A 139 0.07 -13.06 6.16
C ILE A 139 -0.88 -13.98 5.39
N ASP A 140 -2.04 -13.47 4.99
CA ASP A 140 -3.08 -14.24 4.30
C ASP A 140 -2.96 -14.15 2.77
N ASN A 141 -2.49 -13.01 2.25
CA ASN A 141 -2.21 -12.77 0.83
C ASN A 141 -1.16 -11.65 0.71
N LEU A 142 0.04 -11.95 0.21
CA LEU A 142 1.11 -10.96 0.14
C LEU A 142 0.92 -9.94 -0.99
N LEU A 143 0.50 -10.40 -2.17
CA LEU A 143 0.56 -9.57 -3.38
C LEU A 143 -0.49 -8.44 -3.34
N GLN A 144 -1.74 -8.76 -3.00
CA GLN A 144 -2.85 -7.81 -3.08
C GLN A 144 -2.67 -6.62 -2.10
N PRO A 145 -2.41 -6.81 -0.80
CA PRO A 145 -2.25 -5.70 0.13
C PRO A 145 -1.02 -4.85 -0.15
N VAL A 146 0.10 -5.46 -0.57
CA VAL A 146 1.34 -4.71 -0.90
C VAL A 146 1.14 -3.83 -2.12
N VAL A 147 0.58 -4.38 -3.20
CA VAL A 147 0.41 -3.63 -4.45
C VAL A 147 -0.61 -2.52 -4.29
N LEU A 148 -1.64 -2.67 -3.46
CA LEU A 148 -2.69 -1.67 -3.29
C LEU A 148 -2.42 -0.64 -2.20
N ALA A 149 -1.55 -0.94 -1.23
CA ALA A 149 -1.28 -0.05 -0.10
C ALA A 149 -0.90 1.38 -0.53
N PRO A 150 0.04 1.61 -1.48
CA PRO A 150 0.36 2.96 -1.93
C PRO A 150 -0.84 3.68 -2.57
N TYR A 151 -1.68 2.94 -3.29
CA TYR A 151 -2.88 3.50 -3.92
C TYR A 151 -3.93 3.91 -2.90
N PHE A 152 -4.10 3.11 -1.85
CA PHE A 152 -4.99 3.44 -0.74
C PHE A 152 -4.62 4.77 -0.07
N VAL A 153 -3.32 5.05 0.12
CA VAL A 153 -2.86 6.34 0.68
C VAL A 153 -3.28 7.51 -0.21
N VAL A 154 -3.20 7.37 -1.54
CA VAL A 154 -3.69 8.40 -2.46
C VAL A 154 -5.19 8.64 -2.29
N PHE A 155 -5.98 7.56 -2.12
CA PHE A 155 -7.41 7.67 -1.85
C PHE A 155 -7.73 8.34 -0.52
N GLU A 156 -7.07 7.97 0.58
CA GLU A 156 -7.28 8.61 1.89
C GLU A 156 -6.91 10.11 1.85
N CYS A 157 -5.87 10.50 1.11
CA CYS A 157 -5.58 11.91 0.83
C CYS A 157 -6.74 12.58 0.08
N LEU A 158 -7.29 11.94 -0.95
CA LEU A 158 -8.43 12.48 -1.72
C LEU A 158 -9.71 12.57 -0.86
N PHE A 159 -9.98 11.58 -0.02
CA PHE A 159 -11.11 11.56 0.90
C PHE A 159 -11.00 12.69 1.93
N SER A 160 -9.82 12.91 2.52
CA SER A 160 -9.60 14.01 3.46
C SER A 160 -9.75 15.40 2.83
N MET A 161 -9.50 15.53 1.51
CA MET A 161 -9.81 16.73 0.72
C MET A 161 -11.30 16.84 0.32
N GLY A 162 -12.13 15.84 0.64
CA GLY A 162 -13.56 15.83 0.38
C GLY A 162 -13.97 15.28 -1.00
N TYR A 163 -13.05 14.67 -1.75
CA TYR A 163 -13.37 13.95 -2.99
C TYR A 163 -13.95 12.56 -2.69
N PHE A 164 -14.70 11.99 -3.65
CA PHE A 164 -15.18 10.61 -3.60
C PHE A 164 -15.98 10.22 -2.32
N LYS A 165 -16.71 11.15 -1.70
CA LYS A 165 -17.48 10.93 -0.46
C LYS A 165 -18.44 9.73 -0.51
N GLU A 166 -19.09 9.50 -1.65
CA GLU A 166 -19.99 8.36 -1.81
C GLU A 166 -19.22 7.02 -1.75
N LEU A 167 -18.05 6.96 -2.40
CA LEU A 167 -17.16 5.79 -2.36
C LEU A 167 -16.63 5.57 -0.94
N GLU A 168 -16.18 6.63 -0.26
CA GLU A 168 -15.72 6.57 1.12
C GLU A 168 -16.81 6.00 2.05
N HIS A 169 -18.04 6.49 1.91
CA HIS A 169 -19.19 6.01 2.67
C HIS A 169 -19.50 4.54 2.38
N LYS A 170 -19.59 4.14 1.10
CA LYS A 170 -19.81 2.74 0.70
C LYS A 170 -18.74 1.81 1.26
N MET A 171 -17.47 2.21 1.15
CA MET A 171 -16.33 1.51 1.72
C MET A 171 -16.49 1.33 3.23
N GLY A 172 -16.85 2.39 3.97
CA GLY A 172 -17.05 2.31 5.42
C GLY A 172 -18.16 1.33 5.82
N VAL A 173 -19.28 1.34 5.10
CA VAL A 173 -20.39 0.40 5.32
C VAL A 173 -19.96 -1.05 5.04
N THR A 174 -19.29 -1.28 3.90
CA THR A 174 -18.83 -2.61 3.50
C THR A 174 -17.76 -3.16 4.45
N ALA A 175 -16.78 -2.33 4.80
CA ALA A 175 -15.74 -2.69 5.76
C ALA A 175 -16.33 -3.08 7.13
N LYS A 176 -17.37 -2.36 7.59
CA LYS A 176 -18.00 -2.63 8.88
C LYS A 176 -18.69 -3.99 8.85
N LYS A 177 -19.43 -4.29 7.79
CA LYS A 177 -20.05 -5.60 7.57
C LYS A 177 -19.01 -6.73 7.57
N MET A 178 -17.88 -6.54 6.89
CA MET A 178 -16.78 -7.52 6.86
C MET A 178 -16.21 -7.76 8.26
N LYS A 179 -15.95 -6.70 9.03
CA LYS A 179 -15.43 -6.80 10.40
C LYS A 179 -16.42 -7.49 11.35
N ASP A 180 -17.70 -7.16 11.27
CA ASP A 180 -18.74 -7.78 12.10
C ASP A 180 -18.89 -9.28 11.79
N ALA A 181 -18.82 -9.66 10.50
CA ALA A 181 -18.82 -11.05 10.07
C ALA A 181 -17.58 -11.82 10.57
N ASP A 182 -16.40 -11.21 10.50
CA ASP A 182 -15.16 -11.79 11.03
C ASP A 182 -15.24 -12.03 12.54
N LEU A 183 -15.76 -11.05 13.30
CA LEU A 183 -15.94 -11.17 14.75
C LEU A 183 -16.94 -12.28 15.11
N LYS A 184 -18.04 -12.40 14.36
CA LYS A 184 -19.02 -13.48 14.55
C LYS A 184 -18.39 -14.85 14.30
N ALA A 185 -17.68 -15.02 13.19
CA ALA A 185 -17.02 -16.28 12.85
C ALA A 185 -15.90 -16.65 13.84
N ALA A 186 -15.22 -15.67 14.44
CA ALA A 186 -14.22 -15.93 15.48
C ALA A 186 -14.87 -16.46 16.77
N ARG A 187 -16.05 -15.93 17.15
CA ARG A 187 -16.80 -16.40 18.32
C ARG A 187 -17.29 -17.84 18.15
N GLU A 188 -17.84 -18.17 16.98
CA GLU A 188 -18.34 -19.51 16.65
C GLU A 188 -17.25 -20.60 16.65
N LYS A 189 -15.98 -20.23 16.45
CA LYS A 189 -14.85 -21.17 16.52
C LYS A 189 -14.28 -21.36 17.92
N SER A 190 -14.63 -20.48 18.85
CA SER A 190 -14.18 -20.53 20.24
C SER A 190 -15.18 -21.21 21.18
N THR A 191 -16.35 -21.57 20.66
CA THR A 191 -17.41 -22.37 21.30
C THR A 191 -17.34 -23.80 20.82
#